data_AF-A0A2V9A5M7-F1
#
_entry.id   AF-A0A2V9A5M7-F1
#
_cell.length_a   1.000
_cell.length_b   1.000
_cell.length_c   1.000
_cell.angle_alpha   90.00
_cell.angle_beta   90.00
_cell.angle_gamma   90.00
#
_symmetry.space_group_name_H-M   'P 1'
#
loop_
_entity.id
_entity.type
_entity.pdbx_description
1 polymer ?
#
loop_
_entity_poly.entity_id
_entity_poly.type
_entity_poly.pdbx_seq_one_letter_code
_entity_poly.pdbx_strand_id
1 'polypeptide(L)'
;MLAGIARLVLCAIFITPMSFIKNEFAPVTFRFGFVEASFASLCDAFEQWHKEINAKFAVKTEFRNIVAPLETALLSLQPLTTPLDGYLLVETKSNWTAIFANGLRVNDVFSPVSYLPLRLNCRGLEVGYAPDRSKSVRKDLLRVWGHALFALYGPSNTDWLNRIRHLSVSNDVSGWSFSESGDVQPYEEVEAYKKRQIQERLTFEMLERYCRALGVEANRLDFYGQQSCAVKTTGQKHRGDFSMSIAEANSHLDL
;
A
#
# COMPACT_ATOMS: atom_id res chain seq x y z
N MET A 1 -49.75 -25.12 25.39
CA MET A 1 -49.02 -23.89 25.80
C MET A 1 -47.54 -24.22 25.78
N LEU A 2 -46.85 -23.94 24.67
CA LEU A 2 -45.42 -24.24 24.49
C LEU A 2 -44.69 -22.92 24.31
N ALA A 3 -43.65 -22.75 25.12
CA ALA A 3 -42.84 -21.56 25.27
C ALA A 3 -42.02 -21.25 24.01
N GLY A 4 -42.03 -19.98 23.59
CA GLY A 4 -41.18 -19.45 22.53
C GLY A 4 -39.77 -19.19 23.06
N ILE A 5 -38.78 -19.89 22.50
CA ILE A 5 -37.37 -19.61 22.70
C ILE A 5 -36.93 -18.66 21.59
N ALA A 6 -36.71 -17.39 21.95
CA ALA A 6 -36.04 -16.43 21.09
C ALA A 6 -34.55 -16.79 20.98
N ARG A 7 -34.11 -17.14 19.77
CA ARG A 7 -32.69 -17.28 19.44
C ARG A 7 -32.07 -15.88 19.36
N LEU A 8 -31.30 -15.49 20.37
CA LEU A 8 -30.30 -14.45 20.22
C LEU A 8 -29.20 -14.97 19.29
N VAL A 9 -29.12 -14.43 18.08
CA VAL A 9 -27.93 -14.53 17.24
C VAL A 9 -26.93 -13.51 17.77
N LEU A 10 -25.91 -13.96 18.50
CA LEU A 10 -24.71 -13.17 18.71
C LEU A 10 -24.06 -12.96 17.34
N CYS A 11 -24.27 -11.80 16.73
CA CYS A 11 -23.34 -11.29 15.73
C CYS A 11 -22.00 -11.09 16.45
N ALA A 12 -21.07 -12.02 16.23
CA ALA A 12 -19.66 -11.72 16.45
C ALA A 12 -19.35 -10.46 15.64
N ILE A 13 -19.05 -9.36 16.33
CA ILE A 13 -18.52 -8.16 15.71
C ILE A 13 -17.12 -8.55 15.23
N PHE A 14 -17.03 -9.09 14.02
CA PHE A 14 -15.78 -9.14 13.31
C PHE A 14 -15.39 -7.69 13.07
N ILE A 15 -14.42 -7.19 13.83
CA ILE A 15 -13.75 -5.93 13.51
C ILE A 15 -13.05 -6.18 12.18
N THR A 16 -13.70 -5.82 11.07
CA THR A 16 -13.08 -5.90 9.75
C THR A 16 -11.81 -5.04 9.80
N PRO A 17 -10.62 -5.58 9.54
CA PRO A 17 -9.40 -4.80 9.55
C PRO A 17 -9.55 -3.63 8.57
N MET A 18 -9.19 -2.43 9.01
CA MET A 18 -9.33 -1.20 8.21
C MET A 18 -8.03 -0.80 7.51
N SER A 19 -6.92 -1.48 7.79
CA SER A 19 -5.62 -1.30 7.13
C SER A 19 -4.76 -2.56 7.33
N PHE A 20 -3.69 -2.72 6.55
CA PHE A 20 -2.74 -3.82 6.73
C PHE A 20 -1.93 -3.69 8.03
N ILE A 21 -1.50 -2.47 8.36
CA ILE A 21 -0.63 -2.20 9.49
C ILE A 21 -1.33 -1.13 10.32
N LYS A 22 -1.59 -1.46 11.59
CA LYS A 22 -2.14 -0.61 12.67
C LYS A 22 -2.80 0.70 12.19
N ASN A 23 -4.11 0.82 12.38
CA ASN A 23 -4.89 1.97 11.91
C ASN A 23 -4.34 3.35 12.31
N GLU A 24 -3.57 3.48 13.38
CA GLU A 24 -2.94 4.74 13.81
C GLU A 24 -1.98 5.35 12.76
N PHE A 25 -1.45 4.54 11.83
CA PHE A 25 -0.59 5.00 10.74
C PHE A 25 -1.34 5.20 9.42
N ALA A 26 -2.65 4.97 9.36
CA ALA A 26 -3.42 5.33 8.19
C ALA A 26 -3.35 6.85 7.94
N PRO A 27 -3.25 7.32 6.69
CA PRO A 27 -3.46 6.56 5.46
C PRO A 27 -2.21 5.89 4.89
N VAL A 28 -1.02 6.05 5.48
CA VAL A 28 0.22 5.55 4.86
C VAL A 28 0.31 4.02 4.77
N THR A 29 -0.57 3.31 5.48
CA THR A 29 -0.67 1.85 5.50
C THR A 29 -1.83 1.32 4.65
N PHE A 30 -2.56 2.19 3.94
CA PHE A 30 -3.61 1.77 3.01
C PHE A 30 -3.05 1.18 1.72
N ARG A 31 -1.92 1.68 1.23
CA ARG A 31 -1.26 1.19 0.02
C ARG A 31 0.23 1.38 0.15
N PHE A 32 0.98 0.33 -0.16
CA PHE A 32 2.44 0.27 -0.10
C PHE A 32 2.89 -0.94 -0.92
N GLY A 33 4.20 -1.17 -1.00
CA GLY A 33 4.70 -2.25 -1.82
C GLY A 33 6.02 -2.79 -1.37
N PHE A 34 6.56 -3.69 -2.18
CA PHE A 34 7.76 -4.45 -1.92
C PHE A 34 8.54 -4.67 -3.21
N VAL A 35 9.85 -4.79 -3.11
CA VAL A 35 10.72 -5.27 -4.19
C VAL A 35 11.50 -6.45 -3.65
N GLU A 36 11.57 -7.55 -4.41
CA GLU A 36 12.25 -8.80 -4.05
C GLU A 36 13.77 -8.65 -4.21
N ALA A 37 14.33 -7.74 -3.42
CA ALA A 37 15.75 -7.49 -3.32
C ALA A 37 16.10 -7.19 -1.85
N SER A 38 17.37 -7.45 -1.50
CA SER A 38 17.90 -7.10 -0.18
C SER A 38 17.76 -5.59 0.08
N PHE A 39 17.66 -5.20 1.35
CA PHE A 39 17.54 -3.80 1.76
C PHE A 39 18.66 -2.94 1.17
N ALA A 40 19.91 -3.39 1.28
CA ALA A 40 21.07 -2.70 0.72
C ALA A 40 20.98 -2.55 -0.80
N SER A 41 20.69 -3.64 -1.53
CA SER A 41 20.59 -3.61 -3.00
C SER A 41 19.47 -2.68 -3.47
N LEU A 42 18.33 -2.65 -2.78
CA LEU A 42 17.24 -1.76 -3.13
C LEU A 42 17.61 -0.30 -2.85
N CYS A 43 18.21 0.01 -1.68
CA CYS A 43 18.65 1.36 -1.34
C CYS A 43 19.62 1.92 -2.40
N ASP A 44 20.63 1.14 -2.79
CA ASP A 44 21.62 1.54 -3.80
C ASP A 44 20.95 1.83 -5.15
N ALA A 45 20.05 0.95 -5.60
CA ALA A 45 19.32 1.13 -6.86
C ALA A 45 18.36 2.32 -6.83
N PHE A 46 17.69 2.55 -5.69
CA PHE A 46 16.78 3.66 -5.49
C PHE A 46 17.53 5.00 -5.49
N GLU A 47 18.67 5.06 -4.81
CA GLU A 47 19.54 6.23 -4.81
C GLU A 47 20.08 6.54 -6.21
N GLN A 48 20.55 5.52 -6.93
CA GLN A 48 21.03 5.69 -8.30
C GLN A 48 19.92 6.19 -9.23
N TRP A 49 18.71 5.63 -9.11
CA TRP A 49 17.57 6.09 -9.89
C TRP A 49 17.21 7.55 -9.59
N HIS A 50 17.19 7.95 -8.32
CA HIS A 50 16.93 9.35 -7.95
C HIS A 50 18.04 10.31 -8.38
N LYS A 51 19.31 9.89 -8.43
CA LYS A 51 20.41 10.69 -9.01
C LYS A 51 20.13 11.02 -10.47
N GLU A 52 19.64 10.05 -11.24
CA GLU A 52 19.27 10.27 -12.65
C GLU A 52 18.06 11.20 -12.80
N ILE A 53 17.07 11.11 -11.91
CA ILE A 53 15.92 12.03 -11.88
C ILE A 53 16.37 13.45 -11.52
N ASN A 54 17.17 13.60 -10.47
CA ASN A 54 17.70 14.89 -10.01
C ASN A 54 18.44 15.62 -11.14
N ALA A 55 19.28 14.89 -11.90
CA ALA A 55 20.02 15.43 -13.03
C ALA A 55 19.13 15.94 -14.18
N LYS A 56 17.92 15.37 -14.33
CA LYS A 56 16.97 15.74 -15.40
C LYS A 56 16.02 16.87 -15.00
N PHE A 57 15.58 16.91 -13.73
CA PHE A 57 14.44 17.73 -13.31
C PHE A 57 14.78 18.86 -12.34
N ALA A 58 16.07 19.16 -12.11
CA ALA A 58 16.52 20.19 -11.18
C ALA A 58 15.93 20.05 -9.77
N VAL A 59 15.75 18.81 -9.32
CA VAL A 59 15.30 18.45 -7.98
C VAL A 59 16.46 17.89 -7.16
N LYS A 60 16.35 17.96 -5.83
CA LYS A 60 17.34 17.38 -4.92
C LYS A 60 16.67 16.32 -4.07
N THR A 61 17.25 15.12 -4.04
CA THR A 61 16.79 14.04 -3.17
C THR A 61 17.80 13.81 -2.05
N GLU A 62 17.31 13.70 -0.82
CA GLU A 62 18.09 13.39 0.38
C GLU A 62 17.71 12.01 0.90
N PHE A 63 18.71 11.29 1.40
CA PHE A 63 18.59 9.94 1.94
C PHE A 63 19.05 9.95 3.39
N ARG A 64 18.27 9.35 4.29
CA ARG A 64 18.59 9.27 5.71
C ARG A 64 18.31 7.87 6.24
N ASN A 65 19.35 7.22 6.74
CA ASN A 65 19.21 5.93 7.40
C ASN A 65 18.57 6.10 8.78
N ILE A 66 17.69 5.17 9.12
CA ILE A 66 16.96 5.09 10.39
C ILE A 66 17.14 3.67 10.91
N VAL A 67 17.51 3.56 12.20
CA VAL A 67 17.56 2.29 12.91
C VAL A 67 16.51 2.35 14.03
N ALA A 68 15.32 1.85 13.74
CA ALA A 68 14.19 1.86 14.65
C ALA A 68 13.12 0.84 14.22
N PRO A 69 12.20 0.43 15.12
CA PRO A 69 11.03 -0.34 14.73
C PRO A 69 10.20 0.40 13.66
N LEU A 70 9.46 -0.37 12.85
CA LEU A 70 8.65 0.15 11.74
C LEU A 70 7.77 1.33 12.18
N GLU A 71 7.11 1.24 13.33
CA GLU A 71 6.23 2.30 13.84
C GLU A 71 6.93 3.64 13.95
N THR A 72 8.16 3.65 14.47
CA THR A 72 8.96 4.89 14.58
C THR A 72 9.47 5.34 13.21
N ALA A 73 9.85 4.40 12.33
CA ALA A 73 10.32 4.72 10.99
C ALA A 73 9.21 5.34 10.13
N LEU A 74 7.96 4.87 10.23
CA LEU A 74 6.79 5.42 9.51
C LEU A 74 6.56 6.90 9.83
N LEU A 75 6.86 7.36 11.05
CA LEU A 75 6.74 8.77 11.43
C LEU A 75 7.66 9.69 10.63
N SER A 76 8.71 9.16 10.01
CA SER A 76 9.62 9.91 9.14
C SER A 76 9.02 10.30 7.79
N LEU A 77 7.89 9.71 7.40
CA LEU A 77 7.12 10.10 6.22
C LEU A 77 6.40 11.44 6.40
N GLN A 78 6.41 12.01 7.61
CA GLN A 78 5.75 13.27 7.87
C GLN A 78 6.53 14.48 7.30
N PRO A 79 5.82 15.53 6.84
CA PRO A 79 4.38 15.57 6.65
C PRO A 79 3.93 14.75 5.43
N LEU A 80 2.68 14.28 5.45
CA LEU A 80 2.01 13.70 4.29
C LEU A 80 1.64 14.81 3.32
N THR A 81 1.88 14.64 2.02
CA THR A 81 1.73 15.70 1.02
C THR A 81 0.93 15.26 -0.20
N THR A 82 0.50 16.24 -1.01
CA THR A 82 0.02 16.01 -2.38
C THR A 82 0.54 17.17 -3.25
N PRO A 83 1.42 16.90 -4.24
CA PRO A 83 1.97 15.58 -4.59
C PRO A 83 2.88 14.99 -3.51
N LEU A 84 3.07 13.68 -3.54
CA LEU A 84 4.02 13.00 -2.65
C LEU A 84 5.45 13.41 -3.00
N ASP A 85 6.30 13.51 -1.99
CA ASP A 85 7.70 13.92 -2.12
C ASP A 85 8.64 13.08 -1.24
N GLY A 86 8.13 12.02 -0.62
CA GLY A 86 8.89 11.18 0.29
C GLY A 86 8.53 9.70 0.18
N TYR A 87 9.57 8.88 0.34
CA TYR A 87 9.47 7.43 0.44
C TYR A 87 10.17 6.94 1.71
N LEU A 88 9.81 5.74 2.15
CA LEU A 88 10.51 5.01 3.20
C LEU A 88 10.73 3.59 2.72
N LEU A 89 12.00 3.21 2.57
CA LEU A 89 12.40 1.83 2.32
C LEU A 89 12.63 1.15 3.67
N VAL A 90 12.10 -0.06 3.86
CA VAL A 90 12.19 -0.78 5.14
C VAL A 90 12.63 -2.22 4.91
N GLU A 91 13.68 -2.62 5.61
CA GLU A 91 14.14 -4.01 5.66
C GLU A 91 13.00 -4.94 6.10
N THR A 92 12.98 -6.17 5.61
CA THR A 92 12.07 -7.22 6.12
C THR A 92 12.86 -8.46 6.50
N LYS A 93 12.22 -9.39 7.21
CA LYS A 93 12.78 -10.72 7.53
C LYS A 93 12.67 -11.71 6.37
N SER A 94 12.70 -11.21 5.15
CA SER A 94 12.65 -11.98 3.90
C SER A 94 13.56 -11.35 2.85
N ASN A 95 13.55 -11.90 1.63
CA ASN A 95 14.25 -11.31 0.49
C ASN A 95 13.53 -10.07 -0.09
N TRP A 96 12.41 -9.66 0.50
CA TRP A 96 11.68 -8.46 0.11
C TRP A 96 12.13 -7.25 0.93
N THR A 97 12.12 -6.09 0.31
CA THR A 97 12.26 -4.80 0.99
C THR A 97 10.99 -3.99 0.76
N ALA A 98 10.37 -3.50 1.83
CA ALA A 98 9.12 -2.75 1.76
C ALA A 98 9.37 -1.29 1.36
N ILE A 99 8.40 -0.69 0.68
CA ILE A 99 8.40 0.70 0.25
C ILE A 99 7.08 1.34 0.64
N PHE A 100 7.15 2.39 1.44
CA PHE A 100 6.03 3.26 1.79
C PHE A 100 6.23 4.63 1.15
N ALA A 101 5.15 5.41 1.01
CA ALA A 101 5.18 6.78 0.53
C ALA A 101 4.43 7.71 1.50
N ASN A 102 4.64 9.01 1.35
CA ASN A 102 3.97 10.03 2.16
C ASN A 102 2.75 10.68 1.47
N GLY A 103 2.04 9.93 0.64
CA GLY A 103 0.85 10.43 -0.04
C GLY A 103 -0.29 10.68 0.95
N LEU A 104 -0.80 11.91 0.98
CA LEU A 104 -1.88 12.28 1.90
C LEU A 104 -3.22 11.59 1.60
N ARG A 105 -3.54 11.39 0.31
CA ARG A 105 -4.84 10.82 -0.11
C ARG A 105 -4.69 9.44 -0.73
N VAL A 106 -3.63 9.26 -1.51
CA VAL A 106 -3.28 7.99 -2.14
C VAL A 106 -1.78 7.85 -1.98
N ASN A 107 -1.37 6.76 -1.34
CA ASN A 107 0.00 6.32 -1.44
C ASN A 107 0.19 5.68 -2.81
N ASP A 108 0.95 6.35 -3.66
CA ASP A 108 1.33 5.83 -4.95
C ASP A 108 2.77 5.36 -4.92
N VAL A 109 2.95 4.05 -4.71
CA VAL A 109 4.26 3.39 -4.77
C VAL A 109 4.47 2.70 -6.13
N PHE A 110 3.55 2.88 -7.08
CA PHE A 110 3.58 2.22 -8.38
C PHE A 110 4.91 2.42 -9.11
N SER A 111 5.43 3.64 -9.10
CA SER A 111 6.66 3.99 -9.82
C SER A 111 7.87 3.17 -9.33
N PRO A 112 8.24 3.18 -8.04
CA PRO A 112 9.35 2.34 -7.57
C PRO A 112 9.09 0.84 -7.71
N VAL A 113 7.87 0.37 -7.43
CA VAL A 113 7.57 -1.08 -7.41
C VAL A 113 7.43 -1.70 -8.80
N SER A 114 7.22 -0.90 -9.85
CA SER A 114 7.25 -1.38 -11.24
C SER A 114 8.61 -1.17 -11.89
N TYR A 115 9.28 -0.05 -11.62
CA TYR A 115 10.53 0.29 -12.31
C TYR A 115 11.77 -0.42 -11.76
N LEU A 116 11.93 -0.51 -10.44
CA LEU A 116 13.12 -1.12 -9.83
C LEU A 116 13.26 -2.63 -10.11
N PRO A 117 12.18 -3.43 -10.21
CA PRO A 117 12.26 -4.82 -10.64
C PRO A 117 12.92 -5.01 -12.01
N LEU A 118 12.73 -4.09 -12.96
CA LEU A 118 13.40 -4.13 -14.26
C LEU A 118 14.92 -3.92 -14.14
N ARG A 119 15.35 -3.06 -13.22
CA ARG A 119 16.78 -2.75 -13.00
C ARG A 119 17.51 -3.84 -12.22
N LEU A 120 16.83 -4.39 -11.23
CA LEU A 120 17.38 -5.39 -10.32
C LEU A 120 17.16 -6.82 -10.81
N ASN A 121 16.47 -7.00 -11.94
CA ASN A 121 16.09 -8.30 -12.49
C ASN A 121 15.40 -9.19 -11.45
N CYS A 122 14.40 -8.62 -10.76
CA CYS A 122 13.62 -9.28 -9.70
C CYS A 122 12.11 -9.03 -9.85
N ARG A 123 11.33 -9.34 -8.81
CA ARG A 123 9.89 -9.05 -8.75
C ARG A 123 9.58 -7.81 -7.91
N GLY A 124 8.49 -7.14 -8.23
CA GLY A 124 7.88 -6.09 -7.43
C GLY A 124 6.45 -6.45 -7.05
N LEU A 125 6.00 -6.02 -5.88
CA LEU A 125 4.66 -6.26 -5.38
C LEU A 125 4.07 -4.95 -4.88
N GLU A 126 2.84 -4.66 -5.29
CA GLU A 126 2.04 -3.59 -4.72
C GLU A 126 0.79 -4.20 -4.08
N VAL A 127 0.50 -3.76 -2.87
CA VAL A 127 -0.67 -4.20 -2.13
C VAL A 127 -1.39 -3.00 -1.53
N GLY A 128 -2.72 -3.03 -1.56
CA GLY A 128 -3.52 -1.97 -0.99
C GLY A 128 -4.83 -2.49 -0.45
N TYR A 129 -5.26 -1.93 0.67
CA TYR A 129 -6.57 -2.13 1.23
C TYR A 129 -6.97 -0.87 1.99
N ALA A 130 -8.10 -0.27 1.62
CA ALA A 130 -8.75 0.78 2.38
C ALA A 130 -10.26 0.53 2.46
N PRO A 131 -10.88 0.79 3.61
CA PRO A 131 -12.32 0.70 3.77
C PRO A 131 -13.02 1.81 2.98
N ASP A 132 -14.26 1.56 2.57
CA ASP A 132 -15.09 2.61 1.98
C ASP A 132 -15.67 3.52 3.06
N ARG A 133 -15.32 4.80 2.97
CA ARG A 133 -15.86 5.91 3.76
C ARG A 133 -16.33 7.07 2.88
N SER A 134 -16.47 6.84 1.58
CA SER A 134 -16.83 7.84 0.57
C SER A 134 -18.19 8.51 0.82
N LYS A 135 -19.11 7.78 1.47
CA LYS A 135 -20.47 8.22 1.82
C LYS A 135 -20.56 9.01 3.14
N SER A 136 -19.45 9.29 3.80
CA SER A 136 -19.50 10.06 5.05
C SER A 136 -20.11 11.45 4.83
N VAL A 137 -21.06 11.83 5.70
CA VAL A 137 -21.79 13.11 5.64
C VAL A 137 -21.06 14.24 6.35
N ARG A 138 -20.00 13.92 7.13
CA ARG A 138 -19.15 14.90 7.80
C ARG A 138 -18.20 15.56 6.81
N LYS A 139 -18.27 16.89 6.68
CA LYS A 139 -17.49 17.68 5.72
C LYS A 139 -16.02 17.84 6.11
N ASP A 140 -15.73 17.64 7.40
CA ASP A 140 -14.41 17.69 8.01
C ASP A 140 -13.61 16.39 7.85
N LEU A 141 -14.22 15.31 7.34
CA LEU A 141 -13.52 14.05 7.12
C LEU A 141 -12.90 13.93 5.74
N LEU A 142 -11.75 13.26 5.68
CA LEU A 142 -11.14 12.81 4.44
C LEU A 142 -12.02 11.72 3.83
N ARG A 143 -12.46 11.93 2.59
CA ARG A 143 -13.18 10.90 1.85
C ARG A 143 -12.21 9.80 1.45
N VAL A 144 -12.43 8.60 1.96
CA VAL A 144 -11.72 7.38 1.55
C VAL A 144 -12.62 6.57 0.65
N TRP A 145 -12.19 6.37 -0.59
CA TRP A 145 -12.83 5.42 -1.49
C TRP A 145 -12.29 4.03 -1.21
N GLY A 146 -13.19 3.09 -0.96
CA GLY A 146 -12.79 1.74 -0.61
C GLY A 146 -12.08 1.06 -1.77
N HIS A 147 -10.99 0.35 -1.48
CA HIS A 147 -10.26 -0.42 -2.47
C HIS A 147 -9.56 -1.63 -1.85
N ALA A 148 -9.32 -2.64 -2.69
CA ALA A 148 -8.42 -3.75 -2.47
C ALA A 148 -7.57 -3.90 -3.75
N LEU A 149 -6.25 -3.98 -3.62
CA LEU A 149 -5.30 -4.00 -4.73
C LEU A 149 -4.24 -5.07 -4.49
N PHE A 150 -3.97 -5.86 -5.52
CA PHE A 150 -2.80 -6.71 -5.63
C PHE A 150 -2.22 -6.54 -7.04
N ALA A 151 -0.97 -6.09 -7.14
CA ALA A 151 -0.27 -6.02 -8.42
C ALA A 151 1.14 -6.58 -8.30
N LEU A 152 1.46 -7.58 -9.12
CA LEU A 152 2.75 -8.24 -9.20
C LEU A 152 3.46 -7.81 -10.49
N TYR A 153 4.71 -7.40 -10.36
CA TYR A 153 5.58 -6.91 -11.42
C TYR A 153 6.80 -7.83 -11.56
N GLY A 154 7.29 -7.98 -12.79
CA GLY A 154 8.42 -8.83 -13.14
C GLY A 154 9.64 -8.08 -13.66
N PRO A 155 10.71 -8.82 -13.99
CA PRO A 155 11.96 -8.24 -14.48
C PRO A 155 11.94 -7.93 -15.99
N SER A 156 10.82 -8.16 -16.67
CA SER A 156 10.72 -8.03 -18.13
C SER A 156 9.41 -7.38 -18.51
N ASN A 157 9.43 -6.69 -19.65
CA ASN A 157 8.22 -6.09 -20.20
C ASN A 157 7.22 -7.17 -20.64
N THR A 158 5.95 -6.79 -20.57
CA THR A 158 4.73 -7.51 -20.92
C THR A 158 3.88 -6.57 -21.80
N ASP A 159 2.67 -6.97 -22.16
CA ASP A 159 1.74 -6.11 -22.91
C ASP A 159 1.39 -4.79 -22.18
N TRP A 160 1.50 -4.77 -20.85
CA TRP A 160 1.38 -3.55 -20.06
C TRP A 160 2.54 -3.43 -19.07
N LEU A 161 3.52 -2.58 -19.41
CA LEU A 161 4.75 -2.40 -18.63
C LEU A 161 5.38 -3.75 -18.31
N ASN A 162 5.63 -4.09 -17.05
CA ASN A 162 6.18 -5.36 -16.59
C ASN A 162 5.22 -6.12 -15.66
N ARG A 163 3.91 -5.94 -15.84
CA ARG A 163 2.88 -6.44 -14.93
C ARG A 163 2.60 -7.92 -15.19
N ILE A 164 2.97 -8.77 -14.24
CA ILE A 164 2.69 -10.22 -14.25
C ILE A 164 1.22 -10.46 -13.93
N ARG A 165 0.71 -9.79 -12.88
CA ARG A 165 -0.66 -9.97 -12.41
C ARG A 165 -1.19 -8.69 -11.81
N HIS A 166 -2.47 -8.40 -12.03
CA HIS A 166 -3.17 -7.32 -11.34
C HIS A 166 -4.59 -7.70 -11.04
N LEU A 167 -4.98 -7.43 -9.80
CA LEU A 167 -6.33 -7.59 -9.25
C LEU A 167 -6.67 -6.29 -8.52
N SER A 168 -7.82 -5.72 -8.83
CA SER A 168 -8.31 -4.54 -8.12
C SER A 168 -9.82 -4.62 -7.95
N VAL A 169 -10.26 -4.40 -6.71
CA VAL A 169 -11.63 -4.00 -6.39
C VAL A 169 -11.57 -2.56 -5.93
N SER A 170 -12.29 -1.66 -6.58
CA SER A 170 -12.30 -0.25 -6.22
C SER A 170 -13.71 0.32 -6.28
N ASN A 171 -14.00 1.23 -5.36
CA ASN A 171 -15.18 2.07 -5.40
C ASN A 171 -14.82 3.44 -5.95
N ASP A 172 -15.67 4.00 -6.79
CA ASP A 172 -15.56 5.38 -7.24
C ASP A 172 -16.96 6.01 -7.40
N VAL A 173 -17.05 7.13 -8.10
CA VAL A 173 -18.33 7.84 -8.35
C VAL A 173 -19.34 6.94 -9.10
N SER A 174 -18.87 5.99 -9.90
CA SER A 174 -19.70 5.02 -10.63
C SER A 174 -20.07 3.78 -9.81
N GLY A 175 -19.49 3.62 -8.62
CA GLY A 175 -19.73 2.51 -7.71
C GLY A 175 -18.58 1.50 -7.69
N TRP A 176 -18.87 0.30 -7.19
CA TRP A 176 -17.88 -0.76 -7.08
C TRP A 176 -17.59 -1.39 -8.44
N SER A 177 -16.31 -1.57 -8.74
CA SER A 177 -15.82 -2.27 -9.91
C SER A 177 -14.77 -3.32 -9.53
N PHE A 178 -14.63 -4.35 -10.36
CA PHE A 178 -13.57 -5.35 -10.26
C PHE A 178 -12.82 -5.40 -11.59
N SER A 179 -11.49 -5.41 -11.53
CA SER A 179 -10.63 -5.55 -12.70
C SER A 179 -9.51 -6.55 -12.44
N GLU A 180 -9.21 -7.36 -13.45
CA GLU A 180 -8.08 -8.29 -13.45
C GLU A 180 -7.32 -8.24 -14.77
N SER A 181 -6.03 -8.56 -14.75
CA SER A 181 -5.22 -8.78 -15.97
C SER A 181 -3.94 -9.55 -15.64
N GLY A 182 -3.33 -10.15 -16.66
CA GLY A 182 -2.13 -10.98 -16.49
C GLY A 182 -2.45 -12.39 -16.00
N ASP A 183 -1.42 -13.22 -15.86
CA ASP A 183 -1.57 -14.65 -15.61
C ASP A 183 -2.02 -14.94 -14.18
N VAL A 184 -3.06 -15.77 -14.04
CA VAL A 184 -3.55 -16.23 -12.74
C VAL A 184 -2.44 -16.94 -11.98
N GLN A 185 -2.20 -16.51 -10.74
CA GLN A 185 -1.22 -17.11 -9.86
C GLN A 185 -1.80 -18.35 -9.15
N PRO A 186 -0.99 -19.37 -8.84
CA PRO A 186 -1.48 -20.67 -8.36
C PRO A 186 -2.14 -20.64 -6.98
N TYR A 187 -1.95 -19.56 -6.23
CA TYR A 187 -2.54 -19.34 -4.91
C TYR A 187 -3.85 -18.52 -4.96
N GLU A 188 -4.29 -18.08 -6.14
CA GLU A 188 -5.50 -17.27 -6.29
C GLU A 188 -6.78 -18.10 -6.12
N GLU A 189 -7.74 -17.53 -5.40
CA GLU A 189 -9.09 -18.09 -5.22
C GLU A 189 -10.02 -17.58 -6.33
N VAL A 190 -9.75 -17.99 -7.57
CA VAL A 190 -10.43 -17.47 -8.77
C VAL A 190 -11.95 -17.58 -8.78
N GLU A 191 -12.53 -18.53 -8.03
CA GLU A 191 -13.98 -18.64 -7.90
C GLU A 191 -14.60 -17.44 -7.18
N ALA A 192 -13.85 -16.72 -6.33
CA ALA A 192 -14.30 -15.50 -5.69
C ALA A 192 -14.60 -14.39 -6.71
N TYR A 193 -13.95 -14.38 -7.88
CA TYR A 193 -14.10 -13.32 -8.89
C TYR A 193 -15.49 -13.27 -9.51
N LYS A 194 -16.27 -14.36 -9.38
CA LYS A 194 -17.64 -14.48 -9.89
C LYS A 194 -18.70 -14.10 -8.86
N LYS A 195 -18.33 -13.77 -7.62
CA LYS A 195 -19.30 -13.42 -6.57
C LYS A 195 -20.17 -12.24 -6.98
N ARG A 196 -21.44 -12.27 -6.55
CA ARG A 196 -22.41 -11.21 -6.81
C ARG A 196 -21.98 -9.87 -6.21
N GLN A 197 -21.46 -9.89 -4.98
CA GLN A 197 -20.94 -8.68 -4.33
C GLN A 197 -19.50 -8.44 -4.79
N ILE A 198 -19.28 -7.34 -5.50
CA ILE A 198 -17.96 -6.99 -6.07
C ILE A 198 -16.88 -6.88 -4.99
N GLN A 199 -17.23 -6.33 -3.82
CA GLN A 199 -16.36 -6.23 -2.65
C GLN A 199 -15.82 -7.58 -2.15
N GLU A 200 -16.57 -8.66 -2.37
CA GLU A 200 -16.17 -10.00 -1.92
C GLU A 200 -15.25 -10.73 -2.92
N ARG A 201 -14.96 -10.11 -4.08
CA ARG A 201 -14.11 -10.69 -5.14
C ARG A 201 -12.62 -10.57 -4.83
N LEU A 202 -12.24 -9.66 -3.96
CA LEU A 202 -10.88 -9.51 -3.43
C LEU A 202 -10.97 -8.93 -2.02
N THR A 203 -10.85 -9.80 -1.01
CA THR A 203 -10.94 -9.39 0.40
C THR A 203 -9.55 -9.17 1.01
N PHE A 204 -9.51 -8.52 2.16
CA PHE A 204 -8.28 -8.35 2.94
C PHE A 204 -7.58 -9.69 3.22
N GLU A 205 -8.34 -10.70 3.65
CA GLU A 205 -7.79 -12.02 4.00
C GLU A 205 -7.23 -12.74 2.77
N MET A 206 -7.81 -12.53 1.58
CA MET A 206 -7.26 -13.03 0.33
C MET A 206 -5.92 -12.36 0.03
N LEU A 207 -5.83 -11.02 0.16
CA LEU A 207 -4.58 -10.29 -0.04
C LEU A 207 -3.49 -10.78 0.93
N GLU A 208 -3.81 -11.01 2.20
CA GLU A 208 -2.86 -11.58 3.16
C GLU A 208 -2.36 -12.96 2.74
N ARG A 209 -3.24 -13.84 2.26
CA ARG A 209 -2.85 -15.16 1.76
C ARG A 209 -1.98 -15.05 0.51
N TYR A 210 -2.29 -14.13 -0.39
CA TYR A 210 -1.53 -13.91 -1.63
C TYR A 210 -0.13 -13.36 -1.33
N CYS A 211 -0.02 -12.38 -0.43
CA CYS A 211 1.26 -11.88 0.06
C CYS A 211 2.08 -13.00 0.72
N ARG A 212 1.45 -13.82 1.58
CA ARG A 212 2.14 -14.91 2.27
C ARG A 212 2.66 -15.98 1.30
N ALA A 213 1.92 -16.27 0.23
CA ALA A 213 2.38 -17.17 -0.83
C ALA A 213 3.64 -16.68 -1.55
N LEU A 214 3.93 -15.37 -1.49
CA LEU A 214 5.15 -14.74 -1.99
C LEU A 214 6.24 -14.57 -0.92
N GLY A 215 6.00 -15.04 0.31
CA GLY A 215 6.92 -14.85 1.44
C GLY A 215 6.83 -13.47 2.11
N VAL A 216 5.72 -12.74 1.89
CA VAL A 216 5.49 -11.41 2.46
C VAL A 216 4.41 -11.47 3.54
N GLU A 217 4.76 -11.13 4.78
CA GLU A 217 3.81 -11.04 5.90
C GLU A 217 3.41 -9.57 6.16
N ALA A 218 2.76 -8.94 5.17
CA ALA A 218 2.53 -7.49 5.12
C ALA A 218 1.80 -6.89 6.34
N ASN A 219 0.95 -7.67 7.01
CA ASN A 219 0.15 -7.27 8.16
C ASN A 219 0.84 -7.45 9.52
N ARG A 220 2.06 -8.00 9.54
CA ARG A 220 2.76 -8.38 10.76
C ARG A 220 3.91 -7.44 11.06
N LEU A 221 3.87 -6.76 12.20
CA LEU A 221 4.93 -5.82 12.59
C LEU A 221 6.28 -6.52 12.79
N ASP A 222 6.27 -7.75 13.29
CA ASP A 222 7.49 -8.54 13.48
C ASP A 222 8.09 -9.07 12.18
N PHE A 223 7.44 -8.90 11.03
CA PHE A 223 8.02 -9.17 9.71
C PHE A 223 9.03 -8.10 9.28
N TYR A 224 8.84 -6.86 9.73
CA TYR A 224 9.71 -5.75 9.35
C TYR A 224 10.98 -5.72 10.22
N GLY A 225 12.10 -5.36 9.58
CA GLY A 225 13.40 -5.18 10.21
C GLY A 225 13.50 -3.85 10.95
N GLN A 226 14.69 -3.56 11.47
CA GLN A 226 14.97 -2.29 12.16
C GLN A 226 15.63 -1.26 11.25
N GLN A 227 16.15 -1.69 10.10
CA GLN A 227 16.80 -0.78 9.16
C GLN A 227 15.77 -0.17 8.22
N SER A 228 15.86 1.14 8.04
CA SER A 228 15.05 1.87 7.07
C SER A 228 15.85 3.00 6.44
N CYS A 229 15.47 3.39 5.23
CA CYS A 229 16.02 4.55 4.54
C CYS A 229 14.88 5.50 4.18
N ALA A 230 14.84 6.65 4.84
CA ALA A 230 13.91 7.72 4.51
C ALA A 230 14.47 8.52 3.33
N VAL A 231 13.63 8.75 2.33
CA VAL A 231 13.95 9.49 1.11
C VAL A 231 13.06 10.71 1.03
N LYS A 232 13.65 11.88 0.81
CA LYS A 232 12.90 13.13 0.65
C LYS A 232 13.39 13.90 -0.57
N THR A 233 12.47 14.26 -1.45
CA THR A 233 12.76 15.10 -2.62
C THR A 233 12.32 16.54 -2.34
N THR A 234 13.17 17.49 -2.69
CA THR A 234 12.97 18.93 -2.52
C THR A 234 13.25 19.65 -3.84
N GLY A 235 12.74 20.88 -3.98
CA GLY A 235 12.95 21.73 -5.16
C GLY A 235 11.76 21.81 -6.11
N GLN A 236 10.77 20.92 -5.99
CA GLN A 236 9.46 21.14 -6.58
C GLN A 236 8.59 21.92 -5.59
N LYS A 237 8.24 23.17 -5.91
CA LYS A 237 7.16 23.88 -5.24
C LYS A 237 5.92 23.75 -6.12
N HIS A 238 4.88 23.07 -5.65
CA HIS A 238 3.62 23.05 -6.38
C HIS A 238 2.66 24.07 -5.76
N ARG A 239 1.90 24.74 -6.62
CA ARG A 239 0.90 25.70 -6.16
C ARG A 239 -0.27 24.91 -5.60
N GLY A 240 -0.57 25.07 -4.31
CA GLY A 240 -1.64 24.31 -3.64
C GLY A 240 -1.17 23.09 -2.85
N ASP A 241 0.13 23.02 -2.51
CA ASP A 241 0.67 22.04 -1.57
C ASP A 241 -0.17 22.00 -0.29
N PHE A 242 -0.80 20.86 -0.05
CA PHE A 242 -1.54 20.57 1.16
C PHE A 242 -0.80 19.49 1.92
N SER A 243 -0.58 19.71 3.21
CA SER A 243 0.22 18.83 4.05
C SER A 243 -0.43 18.61 5.41
N MET A 244 -0.34 17.39 5.93
CA MET A 244 -0.79 17.04 7.28
C MET A 244 0.21 16.11 7.96
N SER A 245 0.27 16.15 9.28
CA SER A 245 0.84 15.05 10.06
C SER A 245 0.04 13.76 9.85
N ILE A 246 0.64 12.61 10.20
CA ILE A 246 -0.09 11.33 10.19
C ILE A 246 -1.27 11.40 11.17
N ALA A 247 -1.07 11.98 12.37
CA ALA A 247 -2.11 12.10 13.38
C ALA A 247 -3.28 12.98 12.92
N GLU A 248 -3.01 14.13 12.29
CA GLU A 248 -4.05 14.98 11.72
C GLU A 248 -4.81 14.23 10.62
N ALA A 249 -4.12 13.65 9.64
CA ALA A 249 -4.75 12.89 8.57
C ALA A 249 -5.62 11.75 9.14
N ASN A 250 -5.10 11.01 10.12
CA ASN A 250 -5.80 9.92 10.79
C ASN A 250 -7.08 10.39 11.50
N SER A 251 -7.04 11.53 12.19
CA SER A 251 -8.20 12.12 12.85
C SER A 251 -9.33 12.46 11.88
N HIS A 252 -9.01 12.68 10.60
CA HIS A 252 -9.97 12.93 9.55
C HIS A 252 -10.50 11.64 8.87
N LEU A 253 -10.03 10.44 9.23
CA LEU A 253 -10.46 9.17 8.61
C LEU A 253 -11.60 8.47 9.36
N ASP A 254 -11.86 8.83 10.63
CA ASP A 254 -12.90 8.21 11.47
C ASP A 254 -12.78 6.67 11.52
N LEU A 255 -11.56 6.19 11.81
CA LEU A 255 -11.16 4.77 11.87
C LEU A 255 -11.31 4.17 13.27
#